data_AF-A0A9J6FXM1-F1
#
_entry.id   AF-A0A9J6FXM1-F1
#
_cell.length_a   1.000
_cell.length_b   1.000
_cell.length_c   1.000
_cell.angle_alpha   90.00
_cell.angle_beta   90.00
_cell.angle_gamma   90.00
#
_symmetry.space_group_name_H-M   'P 1'
#
loop_
_entity.id
_entity.type
_entity.pdbx_description
1 polymer ?
#
loop_
_entity_poly.entity_id
_entity_poly.type
_entity_poly.pdbx_seq_one_letter_code
_entity_poly.pdbx_strand_id
1 'polypeptide(L)'
;MEVGPAYSLLSKDRAAALHYNVQKEELDEEATTAWFIDKINTWFTLLTSRTRKQAERHLGVQGDAFFDEMITLFENMKIVGKDGKWKPFQTGALLATMSAKLLQQHLVTKEGFVFVLLSRFTQDALENFFSTIRMNNAVHSPREFKCALRSAAFLQFLRANPKGNYICSDGVSLVRIQTSNSRAGVLSFARRLKP
;
A
#
# COMPACT_ATOMS: atom_id res chain seq x y z
N MET A 1 -13.86 -0.30 1.07
CA MET A 1 -13.42 -1.32 0.09
C MET A 1 -12.27 -2.07 0.71
N GLU A 2 -12.33 -3.39 0.74
CA GLU A 2 -11.33 -4.20 1.45
C GLU A 2 -10.33 -4.79 0.46
N VAL A 3 -9.06 -4.39 0.57
CA VAL A 3 -7.95 -4.94 -0.22
C VAL A 3 -7.45 -6.27 0.38
N GLY A 4 -7.64 -6.45 1.70
CA GLY A 4 -7.18 -7.63 2.46
C GLY A 4 -7.66 -8.97 1.90
N PRO A 5 -8.97 -9.15 1.60
CA PRO A 5 -9.47 -10.40 1.02
C PRO A 5 -8.84 -10.74 -0.33
N ALA A 6 -8.66 -9.76 -1.21
CA ALA A 6 -8.01 -9.96 -2.51
C ALA A 6 -6.53 -10.34 -2.36
N TYR A 7 -5.83 -9.67 -1.44
CA TYR A 7 -4.44 -10.00 -1.11
C TYR A 7 -4.28 -11.41 -0.53
N SER A 8 -5.18 -11.82 0.38
CA SER A 8 -5.19 -13.18 0.94
C SER A 8 -5.50 -14.23 -0.14
N LEU A 9 -6.44 -13.93 -1.04
CA LEU A 9 -6.82 -14.80 -2.15
C LEU A 9 -5.66 -15.06 -3.12
N LEU A 10 -4.90 -14.03 -3.43
CA LEU A 10 -3.77 -14.10 -4.37
C LEU A 10 -2.44 -14.13 -3.59
N SER A 11 -2.31 -15.08 -2.66
CA SER A 11 -1.13 -15.22 -1.80
C SER A 11 -0.20 -16.35 -2.25
N LYS A 12 1.10 -16.24 -1.94
CA LYS A 12 2.08 -17.29 -2.23
C LYS A 12 1.72 -18.63 -1.58
N ASP A 13 1.16 -18.60 -0.37
CA ASP A 13 0.78 -19.81 0.35
C ASP A 13 -0.30 -20.59 -0.42
N ARG A 14 -1.25 -19.89 -1.04
CA ARG A 14 -2.29 -20.51 -1.88
C ARG A 14 -1.71 -21.04 -3.19
N ALA A 15 -0.80 -20.31 -3.83
CA ALA A 15 -0.09 -20.82 -5.00
C ALA A 15 0.70 -22.11 -4.66
N ALA A 16 1.39 -22.13 -3.52
CA ALA A 16 2.15 -23.30 -3.06
C ALA A 16 1.23 -24.49 -2.74
N ALA A 17 0.08 -24.25 -2.09
CA ALA A 17 -0.91 -25.28 -1.81
C ALA A 17 -1.48 -25.88 -3.11
N LEU A 18 -1.80 -25.05 -4.11
CA LEU A 18 -2.23 -25.52 -5.42
C LEU A 18 -1.14 -26.33 -6.12
N HIS A 19 0.11 -25.85 -6.12
CA HIS A 19 1.23 -26.63 -6.66
C HIS A 19 1.40 -28.00 -5.99
N TYR A 20 1.21 -28.07 -4.67
CA TYR A 20 1.27 -29.32 -3.93
C TYR A 20 0.14 -30.29 -4.35
N ASN A 21 -1.08 -29.79 -4.54
CA ASN A 21 -2.21 -30.61 -4.97
C ASN A 21 -2.04 -31.09 -6.42
N VAL A 22 -1.59 -30.23 -7.33
CA VAL A 22 -1.25 -30.59 -8.72
C VAL A 22 -0.26 -31.76 -8.77
N GLN A 23 0.81 -31.69 -7.96
CA GLN A 23 1.83 -32.75 -7.89
C GLN A 23 1.31 -34.06 -7.31
N LYS A 24 0.26 -34.02 -6.50
CA LYS A 24 -0.30 -35.17 -5.79
C LYS A 24 -1.47 -35.82 -6.54
N GLU A 25 -2.27 -35.03 -7.25
CA GLU A 25 -3.57 -35.45 -7.80
C GLU A 25 -3.66 -35.30 -9.35
N GLU A 26 -2.55 -35.00 -10.04
CA GLU A 26 -2.46 -34.88 -11.51
C GLU A 26 -3.43 -33.85 -12.13
N LEU A 27 -3.77 -32.80 -11.38
CA LEU A 27 -4.68 -31.74 -11.84
C LEU A 27 -3.92 -30.70 -12.68
N ASP A 28 -3.77 -30.94 -13.98
CA ASP A 28 -2.97 -30.11 -14.90
C ASP A 28 -3.50 -28.65 -15.01
N GLU A 29 -4.81 -28.44 -14.94
CA GLU A 29 -5.42 -27.10 -15.04
C GLU A 29 -5.09 -26.20 -13.83
N GLU A 30 -4.92 -26.78 -12.65
CA GLU A 30 -4.61 -26.03 -11.42
C GLU A 30 -3.17 -25.49 -11.43
N ALA A 31 -2.28 -26.08 -12.22
CA ALA A 31 -0.89 -25.65 -12.36
C ALA A 31 -0.79 -24.23 -12.93
N THR A 32 -1.61 -23.93 -13.95
CA THR A 32 -1.64 -22.60 -14.58
C THR A 32 -2.17 -21.55 -13.61
N THR A 33 -3.18 -21.91 -12.81
CA THR A 33 -3.77 -21.03 -11.79
C THR A 33 -2.77 -20.73 -10.68
N ALA A 34 -2.07 -21.76 -10.19
CA ALA A 34 -1.02 -21.62 -9.18
C ALA A 34 0.11 -20.70 -9.66
N TRP A 35 0.60 -20.91 -10.90
CA TRP A 35 1.59 -20.06 -11.54
C TRP A 35 1.12 -18.61 -11.64
N PHE A 36 -0.11 -18.39 -12.11
CA PHE A 36 -0.69 -17.05 -12.23
C PHE A 36 -0.76 -16.33 -10.89
N ILE A 37 -1.24 -17.01 -9.85
CA ILE A 37 -1.33 -16.44 -8.49
C ILE A 37 0.06 -16.05 -7.98
N ASP A 38 1.08 -16.88 -8.17
CA ASP A 38 2.43 -16.56 -7.72
C ASP A 38 3.02 -15.35 -8.47
N LYS A 39 2.79 -15.25 -9.79
CA LYS A 39 3.22 -14.10 -10.60
C LYS A 39 2.55 -12.81 -10.15
N ILE A 40 1.23 -12.81 -10.00
CA ILE A 40 0.48 -11.63 -9.53
C ILE A 40 0.88 -11.24 -8.11
N ASN A 41 1.06 -12.20 -7.21
CA ASN A 41 1.51 -11.90 -5.85
C ASN A 41 2.90 -11.26 -5.83
N THR A 42 3.83 -11.80 -6.61
CA THR A 42 5.20 -11.30 -6.72
C THR A 42 5.21 -9.89 -7.29
N TRP A 43 4.45 -9.67 -8.37
CA TRP A 43 4.28 -8.35 -8.99
C TRP A 43 3.67 -7.34 -8.02
N PHE A 44 2.59 -7.71 -7.33
CA PHE A 44 1.94 -6.82 -6.36
C PHE A 44 2.87 -6.49 -5.19
N THR A 45 3.60 -7.47 -4.66
CA THR A 45 4.58 -7.28 -3.58
C THR A 45 5.72 -6.34 -3.99
N LEU A 46 6.14 -6.39 -5.26
CA LEU A 46 7.16 -5.50 -5.81
C LEU A 46 6.64 -4.07 -5.93
N LEU A 47 5.48 -3.87 -6.57
CA LEU A 47 4.87 -2.54 -6.71
C LEU A 47 4.48 -1.90 -5.37
N THR A 48 4.22 -2.72 -4.35
CA THR A 48 3.90 -2.25 -2.99
C THR A 48 5.08 -2.40 -2.02
N SER A 49 6.31 -2.48 -2.52
CA SER A 49 7.52 -2.64 -1.70
C SER A 49 7.71 -1.46 -0.72
N ARG A 50 7.69 -1.77 0.58
CA ARG A 50 7.83 -0.79 1.68
C ARG A 50 9.17 -0.89 2.40
N THR A 51 9.89 -1.99 2.19
CA THR A 51 11.17 -2.26 2.84
C THR A 51 12.27 -2.42 1.81
N ARG A 52 13.50 -2.09 2.21
CA ARG A 52 14.71 -2.26 1.40
C ARG A 52 14.85 -3.68 0.84
N LYS A 53 14.69 -4.69 1.71
CA LYS A 53 14.77 -6.11 1.33
C LYS A 53 13.78 -6.49 0.23
N GLN A 54 12.57 -5.92 0.25
CA GLN A 54 11.57 -6.17 -0.80
C GLN A 54 11.92 -5.48 -2.12
N ALA A 55 12.41 -4.25 -2.06
CA ALA A 55 12.81 -3.48 -3.24
C ALA A 55 14.05 -4.07 -3.91
N GLU A 56 15.02 -4.56 -3.13
CA GLU A 56 16.27 -5.12 -3.65
C GLU A 56 16.09 -6.49 -4.33
N ARG A 57 15.01 -7.22 -4.01
CA ARG A 57 14.74 -8.57 -4.54
C ARG A 57 14.64 -8.61 -6.07
N HIS A 58 14.30 -7.50 -6.72
CA HIS A 58 14.11 -7.41 -8.17
C HIS A 58 14.94 -6.25 -8.76
N LEU A 59 16.21 -6.12 -8.34
CA LEU A 59 17.16 -5.21 -8.97
C LEU A 59 17.95 -5.89 -10.11
N GLY A 60 18.43 -5.07 -11.03
CA GLY A 60 19.27 -5.52 -12.15
C GLY A 60 18.53 -6.38 -13.17
N VAL A 61 19.27 -7.25 -13.86
CA VAL A 61 18.79 -8.03 -15.01
C VAL A 61 17.61 -8.93 -14.66
N GLN A 62 17.59 -9.51 -13.46
CA GLN A 62 16.48 -10.37 -13.02
C GLN A 62 15.18 -9.59 -12.79
N GLY A 63 15.29 -8.34 -12.32
CA GLY A 63 14.14 -7.45 -12.17
C GLY A 63 13.56 -7.02 -13.51
N ASP A 64 14.44 -6.60 -14.44
CA ASP A 64 14.03 -6.18 -15.78
C ASP A 64 13.33 -7.30 -16.54
N ALA A 65 13.88 -8.52 -16.49
CA ALA A 65 13.26 -9.70 -17.09
C ALA A 65 11.88 -10.01 -16.48
N PHE A 66 11.72 -9.85 -15.16
CA PHE A 66 10.44 -10.03 -14.49
C PHE A 66 9.40 -8.99 -14.92
N PHE A 67 9.79 -7.71 -15.08
CA PHE A 67 8.88 -6.69 -15.60
C PHE A 67 8.45 -6.99 -17.04
N ASP A 68 9.36 -7.43 -17.90
CA ASP A 68 9.04 -7.80 -19.29
C ASP A 68 8.10 -9.01 -19.36
N GLU A 69 8.30 -9.99 -18.48
CA GLU A 69 7.38 -11.12 -18.32
C GLU A 69 5.97 -10.63 -17.91
N MET A 70 5.88 -9.73 -16.92
CA MET A 70 4.60 -9.20 -16.47
C MET A 70 3.91 -8.32 -17.51
N ILE A 71 4.66 -7.52 -18.27
CA ILE A 71 4.15 -6.74 -19.42
C ILE A 71 3.51 -7.69 -20.43
N THR A 72 4.26 -8.72 -20.85
CA THR A 72 3.79 -9.74 -21.79
C THR A 72 2.54 -10.45 -21.27
N LEU A 73 2.50 -10.77 -19.97
CA LEU A 73 1.36 -11.40 -19.33
C LEU A 73 0.10 -10.51 -19.41
N PHE A 74 0.19 -9.22 -19.07
CA PHE A 74 -0.97 -8.32 -19.11
C PHE A 74 -1.44 -8.01 -20.53
N GLU A 75 -0.53 -7.92 -21.51
CA GLU A 75 -0.85 -7.72 -22.93
C GLU A 75 -1.61 -8.91 -23.52
N ASN A 76 -1.21 -10.14 -23.16
CA ASN A 76 -1.81 -11.35 -23.71
C ASN A 76 -2.99 -11.88 -22.89
N MET A 77 -3.24 -11.32 -21.71
CA MET A 77 -4.35 -11.73 -20.85
C MET A 77 -5.70 -11.47 -21.54
N LYS A 78 -6.52 -12.52 -21.65
CA LYS A 78 -7.91 -12.43 -22.12
C LYS A 78 -8.86 -12.67 -20.98
N ILE A 79 -9.87 -11.82 -20.87
CA ILE A 79 -10.88 -11.91 -19.82
C ILE A 79 -12.16 -12.48 -20.41
N VAL A 80 -12.51 -13.69 -19.95
CA VAL A 80 -13.66 -14.45 -20.43
C VAL A 80 -14.97 -13.78 -19.98
N GLY A 81 -15.98 -13.75 -20.85
CA GLY A 81 -17.36 -13.32 -20.53
C GLY A 81 -17.86 -12.03 -21.20
N LYS A 82 -16.99 -11.18 -21.78
CA LYS A 82 -17.37 -9.98 -22.54
C LYS A 82 -16.56 -9.84 -23.84
N ASP A 83 -16.67 -10.84 -24.72
CA ASP A 83 -16.05 -10.90 -26.06
C ASP A 83 -14.51 -10.81 -26.09
N GLY A 84 -13.83 -11.09 -24.97
CA GLY A 84 -12.38 -10.88 -24.86
C GLY A 84 -11.95 -9.40 -24.99
N LYS A 85 -12.89 -8.46 -24.82
CA LYS A 85 -12.62 -7.02 -24.95
C LYS A 85 -11.70 -6.53 -23.84
N TRP A 86 -10.67 -5.81 -24.26
CA TRP A 86 -9.72 -5.09 -23.42
C TRP A 86 -10.43 -4.28 -22.32
N LYS A 87 -9.93 -4.38 -21.08
CA LYS A 87 -10.48 -3.69 -19.91
C LYS A 87 -9.55 -2.58 -19.45
N PRO A 88 -10.10 -1.48 -18.88
CA PRO A 88 -9.28 -0.38 -18.38
C PRO A 88 -8.19 -0.80 -17.37
N PHE A 89 -8.44 -1.81 -16.55
CA PHE A 89 -7.43 -2.28 -15.59
C PHE A 89 -6.23 -2.93 -16.28
N GLN A 90 -6.39 -3.52 -17.48
CA GLN A 90 -5.27 -4.10 -18.23
C GLN A 90 -4.32 -2.97 -18.68
N THR A 91 -4.87 -1.86 -19.20
CA THR A 91 -4.09 -0.64 -19.46
C THR A 91 -3.44 -0.14 -18.18
N GLY A 92 -4.18 -0.08 -17.07
CA GLY A 92 -3.65 0.40 -15.79
C GLY A 92 -2.48 -0.45 -15.28
N ALA A 93 -2.62 -1.78 -15.31
CA ALA A 93 -1.58 -2.71 -14.89
C ALA A 93 -0.36 -2.64 -15.81
N LEU A 94 -0.57 -2.54 -17.12
CA LEU A 94 0.49 -2.37 -18.12
C LEU A 94 1.28 -1.09 -17.88
N LEU A 95 0.58 0.06 -17.78
CA LEU A 95 1.20 1.36 -17.55
C LEU A 95 1.93 1.40 -16.20
N ALA A 96 1.35 0.84 -15.14
CA ALA A 96 2.00 0.78 -13.83
C ALA A 96 3.30 -0.04 -13.88
N THR A 97 3.28 -1.18 -14.59
CA THR A 97 4.44 -2.07 -14.74
C THR A 97 5.54 -1.42 -15.58
N MET A 98 5.18 -0.84 -16.73
CA MET A 98 6.12 -0.09 -17.58
C MET A 98 6.73 1.10 -16.84
N SER A 99 5.90 1.88 -16.14
CA SER A 99 6.37 3.03 -15.37
C SER A 99 7.30 2.62 -14.24
N ALA A 100 7.00 1.54 -13.53
CA ALA A 100 7.87 1.01 -12.48
C ALA A 100 9.24 0.59 -13.03
N LYS A 101 9.26 -0.14 -14.16
CA LYS A 101 10.50 -0.52 -14.86
C LYS A 101 11.33 0.70 -15.23
N LEU A 102 10.72 1.68 -15.91
CA LEU A 102 11.42 2.88 -16.36
C LEU A 102 11.93 3.74 -15.18
N LEU A 103 11.12 3.89 -14.12
CA LEU A 103 11.53 4.60 -12.90
C LEU A 103 12.70 3.92 -12.22
N GLN A 104 12.67 2.60 -12.13
CA GLN A 104 13.76 1.85 -11.52
C GLN A 104 15.05 1.97 -12.34
N GLN A 105 14.98 1.82 -13.65
CA GLN A 105 16.15 2.02 -14.53
C GLN A 105 16.69 3.45 -14.45
N HIS A 106 15.82 4.47 -14.39
CA HIS A 106 16.26 5.85 -14.27
C HIS A 106 16.91 6.13 -12.91
N LEU A 107 16.24 5.81 -11.81
CA LEU A 107 16.72 6.16 -10.47
C LEU A 107 17.92 5.29 -10.06
N VAL A 108 17.90 3.98 -10.33
CA VAL A 108 18.99 3.09 -9.92
C VAL A 108 20.19 3.24 -10.84
N THR A 109 19.98 3.12 -12.16
CA THR A 109 21.09 3.06 -13.12
C THR A 109 21.64 4.44 -13.48
N LYS A 110 20.77 5.45 -13.66
CA LYS A 110 21.23 6.80 -14.08
C LYS A 110 21.56 7.70 -12.90
N GLU A 111 20.72 7.72 -11.87
CA GLU A 111 20.89 8.61 -10.70
C GLU A 111 21.68 7.97 -9.55
N GLY A 112 21.98 6.67 -9.62
CA GLY A 112 22.82 5.97 -8.64
C GLY A 112 22.14 5.64 -7.30
N PHE A 113 20.79 5.61 -7.26
CA PHE A 113 20.08 5.14 -6.06
C PHE A 113 20.28 3.64 -5.84
N VAL A 114 20.41 3.22 -4.57
CA VAL A 114 20.60 1.81 -4.23
C VAL A 114 19.35 0.97 -4.50
N PHE A 115 18.16 1.53 -4.24
CA PHE A 115 16.87 0.89 -4.45
C PHE A 115 15.76 1.93 -4.55
N VAL A 116 14.58 1.52 -5.02
CA VAL A 116 13.37 2.36 -5.11
C VAL A 116 12.22 1.70 -4.38
N LEU A 117 11.55 2.44 -3.49
CA LEU A 117 10.35 1.97 -2.80
C LEU A 117 9.11 2.28 -3.63
N LEU A 118 8.64 1.29 -4.40
CA LEU A 118 7.53 1.49 -5.33
C LEU A 118 6.20 1.77 -4.60
N SER A 119 6.07 1.38 -3.33
CA SER A 119 4.92 1.73 -2.48
C SER A 119 4.65 3.23 -2.39
N ARG A 120 5.67 4.09 -2.60
CA ARG A 120 5.52 5.56 -2.56
C ARG A 120 4.81 6.15 -3.77
N PHE A 121 4.65 5.38 -4.84
CA PHE A 121 3.93 5.78 -6.05
C PHE A 121 2.45 5.32 -6.04
N THR A 122 2.00 4.73 -4.93
CA THR A 122 0.60 4.33 -4.73
C THR A 122 -0.20 5.42 -4.04
N GLN A 123 -1.53 5.34 -4.11
CA GLN A 123 -2.43 6.29 -3.45
C GLN A 123 -2.72 5.93 -1.98
N ASP A 124 -2.12 4.84 -1.44
CA ASP A 124 -2.30 4.36 -0.06
C ASP A 124 -2.12 5.48 0.98
N ALA A 125 -1.09 6.32 0.81
CA ALA A 125 -0.82 7.40 1.75
C ALA A 125 -1.96 8.43 1.79
N LEU A 126 -2.55 8.73 0.64
CA LEU A 126 -3.66 9.65 0.50
C LEU A 126 -4.96 9.05 1.06
N GLU A 127 -5.21 7.76 0.81
CA GLU A 127 -6.38 7.06 1.36
C GLU A 127 -6.31 6.94 2.89
N ASN A 128 -5.13 6.67 3.44
CA ASN A 128 -4.89 6.67 4.88
C ASN A 128 -5.09 8.08 5.49
N PHE A 129 -4.67 9.11 4.78
CA PHE A 129 -4.90 10.50 5.17
C PHE A 129 -6.41 10.84 5.20
N PHE A 130 -7.15 10.49 4.14
CA PHE A 130 -8.59 10.68 4.12
C PHE A 130 -9.31 9.87 5.20
N SER A 131 -8.85 8.66 5.50
CA SER A 131 -9.38 7.86 6.60
C SER A 131 -9.19 8.58 7.94
N THR A 132 -8.02 9.19 8.15
CA THR A 132 -7.73 9.99 9.35
C THR A 132 -8.66 11.20 9.46
N ILE A 133 -8.88 11.94 8.37
CA ILE A 133 -9.85 13.06 8.37
C ILE A 133 -11.26 12.56 8.70
N ARG A 134 -11.67 11.44 8.11
CA ARG A 134 -13.01 10.86 8.32
C ARG A 134 -13.25 10.28 9.71
N MET A 135 -12.21 10.09 10.54
CA MET A 135 -12.38 9.64 11.92
C MET A 135 -13.27 10.57 12.75
N ASN A 136 -13.24 11.88 12.46
CA ASN A 136 -14.02 12.87 13.19
C ASN A 136 -15.45 13.01 12.63
N ASN A 137 -15.64 12.78 11.33
CA ASN A 137 -16.94 12.77 10.67
C ASN A 137 -16.89 11.90 9.40
N ALA A 138 -17.77 10.92 9.26
CA ALA A 138 -17.75 10.01 8.11
C ALA A 138 -17.98 10.74 6.78
N VAL A 139 -18.85 11.75 6.75
CA VAL A 139 -19.21 12.53 5.57
C VAL A 139 -19.13 14.02 5.89
N HIS A 140 -18.12 14.68 5.35
CA HIS A 140 -17.88 16.10 5.58
C HIS A 140 -18.59 16.95 4.52
N SER A 141 -19.13 18.09 4.93
CA SER A 141 -19.39 19.19 3.98
C SER A 141 -18.06 19.76 3.44
N PRO A 142 -18.02 20.40 2.25
CA PRO A 142 -16.78 20.98 1.73
C PRO A 142 -16.11 21.97 2.70
N ARG A 143 -16.90 22.71 3.49
CA ARG A 143 -16.39 23.62 4.53
C ARG A 143 -15.75 22.87 5.68
N GLU A 144 -16.39 21.82 6.19
CA GLU A 144 -15.84 20.97 7.25
C GLU A 144 -14.54 20.31 6.81
N PHE A 145 -14.50 19.77 5.58
CA PHE A 145 -13.29 19.18 5.02
C PHE A 145 -12.16 20.21 4.93
N LYS A 146 -12.44 21.42 4.43
CA LYS A 146 -11.45 22.51 4.38
C LYS A 146 -10.91 22.87 5.77
N CYS A 147 -11.78 22.95 6.78
CA CYS A 147 -11.38 23.19 8.15
C CYS A 147 -10.51 22.05 8.71
N ALA A 148 -10.91 20.79 8.49
CA ALA A 148 -10.15 19.61 8.93
C ALA A 148 -8.77 19.52 8.24
N LEU A 149 -8.70 19.82 6.95
CA LEU A 149 -7.45 19.86 6.18
C LEU A 149 -6.51 20.96 6.70
N ARG A 150 -7.04 22.17 6.92
CA ARG A 150 -6.26 23.30 7.48
C ARG A 150 -5.70 22.93 8.84
N SER A 151 -6.54 22.34 9.69
CA SER A 151 -6.18 21.80 10.99
C SER A 151 -5.07 20.74 10.92
N ALA A 152 -5.19 19.76 10.02
CA ALA A 152 -4.18 18.73 9.80
C ALA A 152 -2.82 19.33 9.37
N ALA A 153 -2.84 20.35 8.51
CA ALA A 153 -1.64 21.02 8.06
C ALA A 153 -0.91 21.73 9.22
N PHE A 154 -1.63 22.47 10.07
CA PHE A 154 -1.02 23.15 11.22
C PHE A 154 -0.42 22.16 12.24
N LEU A 155 -1.12 21.06 12.52
CA LEU A 155 -0.63 20.05 13.47
C LEU A 155 0.70 19.41 13.09
N GLN A 156 1.01 19.30 11.79
CA GLN A 156 2.28 18.72 11.35
C GLN A 156 3.48 19.57 11.77
N PHE A 157 3.31 20.88 11.88
CA PHE A 157 4.35 21.83 12.27
C PHE A 157 4.39 22.13 13.77
N LEU A 158 3.30 21.84 14.49
CA LEU A 158 3.17 22.10 15.94
C LEU A 158 3.71 20.97 16.84
N ARG A 159 4.54 20.05 16.32
CA ARG A 159 5.16 19.02 17.16
C ARG A 159 6.06 19.69 18.19
N ALA A 160 5.68 19.61 19.46
CA ALA A 160 6.50 20.09 20.56
C ALA A 160 7.88 19.42 20.51
N ASN A 161 8.94 20.21 20.68
CA ASN A 161 10.30 19.68 20.76
C ASN A 161 10.44 18.91 22.09
N PRO A 162 10.65 17.58 22.07
CA PRO A 162 10.76 16.79 23.30
C PRO A 162 12.00 17.13 24.14
N LYS A 163 12.97 17.88 23.58
CA LYS A 163 14.16 18.39 24.28
C LYS A 163 14.05 19.88 24.63
N GLY A 164 12.90 20.51 24.42
CA GLY A 164 12.69 21.91 24.76
C GLY A 164 12.60 22.10 26.28
N ASN A 165 13.24 23.16 26.80
CA ASN A 165 13.19 23.51 28.22
C ASN A 165 11.88 24.23 28.64
N TYR A 166 10.89 24.31 27.74
CA TYR A 166 9.62 24.97 28.01
C TYR A 166 8.62 23.97 28.61
N ILE A 167 7.91 24.41 29.65
CA ILE A 167 6.78 23.68 30.25
C ILE A 167 5.74 23.49 29.15
N CYS A 168 5.62 22.29 28.62
CA CYS A 168 4.51 21.95 27.73
C CYS A 168 3.23 21.96 28.59
N SER A 169 2.40 22.98 28.41
CA SER A 169 1.05 22.97 28.93
C SER A 169 0.31 21.77 28.34
N ASP A 170 -0.30 20.93 29.19
CA ASP A 170 -1.20 19.82 28.83
C ASP A 170 -2.50 20.31 28.15
N GLY A 171 -2.45 21.47 27.50
CA GLY A 171 -3.50 21.98 26.64
C GLY A 171 -3.75 20.97 25.53
N VAL A 172 -4.77 20.14 25.74
CA VAL A 172 -5.39 19.28 24.74
C VAL A 172 -5.40 20.07 23.45
N SER A 173 -4.63 19.62 22.45
CA SER A 173 -4.63 20.26 21.14
C SER A 173 -6.09 20.37 20.69
N LEU A 174 -6.61 21.60 20.66
CA LEU A 174 -8.00 21.91 20.28
C LEU A 174 -8.32 21.36 18.88
N VAL A 175 -7.27 21.08 18.11
CA VAL A 175 -7.31 20.37 16.84
C VAL A 175 -7.14 18.88 17.11
N ARG A 176 -8.23 18.23 17.52
CA ARG A 176 -8.23 16.79 17.83
C ARG A 176 -8.24 15.96 16.54
N ILE A 177 -7.09 15.82 15.89
CA ILE A 177 -6.84 14.72 14.96
C ILE A 177 -6.08 13.69 15.78
N GLN A 178 -6.81 12.81 16.46
CA GLN A 178 -6.18 11.74 17.23
C GLN A 178 -5.54 10.77 16.25
N THR A 179 -4.22 10.75 16.19
CA THR A 179 -3.50 9.58 15.68
C THR A 179 -3.81 8.43 16.64
N SER A 180 -4.20 7.28 16.10
CA SER A 180 -4.80 6.15 16.82
C SER A 180 -3.86 5.39 17.79
N ASN A 181 -2.78 6.00 18.28
CA ASN A 181 -1.75 5.32 19.09
C ASN A 181 -1.53 5.86 20.50
N SER A 182 -2.55 6.44 21.13
CA SER A 182 -2.48 6.86 22.54
C SER A 182 -3.59 6.24 23.39
N ARG A 183 -3.68 4.91 23.42
CA ARG A 183 -4.57 4.18 24.35
C ARG A 183 -3.90 3.79 25.69
N ALA A 184 -2.75 4.36 26.03
CA ALA A 184 -2.04 4.00 27.27
C ALA A 184 -2.00 5.07 28.37
N GLY A 185 -2.53 6.29 28.17
CA GLY A 185 -2.21 7.41 29.09
C GLY A 185 -3.33 8.02 29.93
N VAL A 186 -4.61 7.93 29.53
CA VAL A 186 -5.63 8.90 30.02
C VAL A 186 -6.65 8.29 30.98
N LEU A 187 -6.57 6.99 31.30
CA LEU A 187 -7.57 6.32 32.14
C LEU A 187 -7.27 6.30 33.65
N SER A 188 -6.18 6.90 34.15
CA SER A 188 -5.83 6.83 35.58
C SER A 188 -6.19 8.06 36.42
N PHE A 189 -6.69 9.17 35.84
CA PHE A 189 -6.87 10.41 36.62
C PHE A 189 -8.31 10.77 37.01
N ALA A 190 -9.32 9.97 36.64
CA ALA A 190 -10.73 10.27 36.91
C ALA A 190 -11.36 9.53 38.11
N ARG A 191 -10.54 9.01 39.04
CA ARG A 191 -11.03 8.46 40.33
C ARG A 191 -10.19 8.97 41.50
N ARG A 192 -10.27 10.26 41.76
CA ARG A 192 -10.16 10.84 43.11
C ARG A 192 -10.72 12.25 43.01
N LEU A 193 -11.40 12.68 44.05
CA LEU A 193 -12.11 13.96 44.21
C LEU A 193 -13.59 13.92 43.80
N LYS A 194 -14.40 13.33 44.68
CA LYS A 194 -15.59 14.02 45.21
C LYS A 194 -15.46 14.07 46.74
N PRO A 195 -15.94 15.14 47.39
CA PRO A 195 -15.81 15.37 48.83
C PRO A 195 -16.45 14.25 49.67
#